data_AF-A0A926MD63-F1
#
_entry.id   AF-A0A926MD63-F1
#
_cell.length_a   1.000
_cell.length_b   1.000
_cell.length_c   1.000
_cell.angle_alpha   90.00
_cell.angle_beta   90.00
_cell.angle_gamma   90.00
#
_symmetry.space_group_name_H-M   'P 1'
#
loop_
_entity.id
_entity.type
_entity.pdbx_description
1 polymer ?
#
loop_
_entity_poly.entity_id
_entity_poly.type
_entity_poly.pdbx_seq_one_letter_code
_entity_poly.pdbx_strand_id
1 'polypeptide(L)'
;MKKKQKKSKKSKKNKRLIKKKLHSKRLKKTYKKIKKIYKKKFTKTKKRKLKNIKKQSIHRNIKKTQNENLVLKLVKLQLSLKPKFNFQINFKLEKYIQGFFDKISETISNYKILKENEKRRLKLERIENERKAKIAIEKQKKDEEILKARLKEQALKDEVRLEKQRTKDIKLFLRKEQALLRIEQAEKQKQFLKQLRLDKQIEKFRIREVKELERLEKISLREKREDYSGLQERIDKLKEKYRIIRDQKIKERVEALGVKLQGDEDRETLLLKEKEYTLARQKIEFALESFYRSASSLVFQLNKRHVTRNMSIFRCIDRRFETGEIFIRWDESEDADWLLLIYIKNNSPDEGIVIEDKTNPEKNLSHEFRSSDIFKASDTMVDSLTQLIARKRDKNSN
;
A
#
# COMPACT_ATOMS: atom_id res chain seq x y z
N MET A 1 12.70 -42.86 25.32
CA MET A 1 11.30 -42.60 25.75
C MET A 1 11.31 -41.63 26.94
N LYS A 2 10.89 -40.37 26.75
CA LYS A 2 10.74 -39.39 27.85
C LYS A 2 9.37 -38.69 27.71
N LYS A 3 8.57 -38.76 28.78
CA LYS A 3 7.16 -38.37 28.89
C LYS A 3 6.97 -36.85 28.78
N LYS A 4 6.05 -36.41 27.90
CA LYS A 4 5.53 -35.04 27.83
C LYS A 4 4.50 -34.80 28.95
N GLN A 5 4.74 -33.82 29.82
CA GLN A 5 3.73 -33.30 30.75
C GLN A 5 2.82 -32.27 30.06
N LYS A 6 1.50 -32.46 30.21
CA LYS A 6 0.42 -31.57 29.73
C LYS A 6 0.27 -30.36 30.67
N LYS A 7 0.31 -29.13 30.13
CA LYS A 7 -0.13 -27.91 30.83
C LYS A 7 -1.63 -27.68 30.64
N SER A 8 -2.31 -27.39 31.74
CA SER A 8 -3.77 -27.20 31.88
C SER A 8 -4.24 -25.84 31.36
N LYS A 9 -5.39 -25.82 30.67
CA LYS A 9 -6.09 -24.60 30.21
C LYS A 9 -7.05 -24.11 31.30
N LYS A 10 -6.89 -22.86 31.76
CA LYS A 10 -7.84 -22.16 32.65
C LYS A 10 -9.08 -21.72 31.87
N SER A 11 -10.26 -22.14 32.35
CA SER A 11 -11.59 -21.75 31.86
C SER A 11 -12.00 -20.37 32.38
N LYS A 12 -12.42 -19.43 31.51
CA LYS A 12 -13.11 -18.18 31.90
C LYS A 12 -14.61 -18.32 31.65
N LYS A 13 -15.40 -18.09 32.71
CA LYS A 13 -16.87 -18.07 32.74
C LYS A 13 -17.46 -16.96 31.87
N ASN A 14 -18.40 -17.32 31.00
CA ASN A 14 -19.27 -16.40 30.25
C ASN A 14 -20.39 -15.85 31.16
N LYS A 15 -20.53 -14.51 31.26
CA LYS A 15 -21.74 -13.86 31.80
C LYS A 15 -22.68 -13.50 30.64
N ARG A 16 -23.89 -14.07 30.64
CA ARG A 16 -25.01 -13.71 29.76
C ARG A 16 -25.62 -12.39 30.24
N LEU A 17 -25.87 -11.45 29.32
CA LEU A 17 -26.72 -10.28 29.55
C LEU A 17 -27.88 -10.31 28.53
N ILE A 18 -29.09 -10.21 29.08
CA ILE A 18 -30.39 -10.43 28.44
C ILE A 18 -30.78 -9.20 27.59
N LYS A 19 -31.28 -9.45 26.38
CA LYS A 19 -31.84 -8.45 25.46
C LYS A 19 -33.21 -7.94 25.96
N LYS A 20 -33.40 -6.63 26.05
CA LYS A 20 -34.73 -5.99 26.01
C LYS A 20 -34.89 -5.22 24.68
N LYS A 21 -35.95 -5.55 23.94
CA LYS A 21 -36.40 -4.89 22.70
C LYS A 21 -37.01 -3.53 23.05
N LEU A 22 -36.73 -2.50 22.24
CA LEU A 22 -37.52 -1.26 22.21
C LEU A 22 -37.93 -0.94 20.77
N HIS A 23 -39.22 -0.71 20.60
CA HIS A 23 -39.96 -0.59 19.34
C HIS A 23 -39.60 0.67 18.54
N SER A 24 -39.59 0.52 17.21
CA SER A 24 -39.49 1.60 16.22
C SER A 24 -40.79 2.42 16.13
N LYS A 25 -40.70 3.76 16.17
CA LYS A 25 -41.70 4.66 15.57
C LYS A 25 -41.05 5.48 14.45
N ARG A 26 -41.54 5.27 13.24
CA ARG A 26 -41.24 6.03 12.01
C ARG A 26 -41.81 7.46 12.14
N LEU A 27 -41.03 8.47 11.77
CA LEU A 27 -41.54 9.79 11.40
C LEU A 27 -40.99 10.19 10.03
N LYS A 28 -41.92 10.61 9.18
CA LYS A 28 -41.79 10.85 7.73
C LYS A 28 -40.91 12.07 7.43
N LYS A 29 -40.08 11.97 6.39
CA LYS A 29 -39.38 13.09 5.74
C LYS A 29 -40.36 13.91 4.90
N THR A 30 -40.37 15.23 5.06
CA THR A 30 -40.83 16.17 4.03
C THR A 30 -39.68 17.11 3.66
N TYR A 31 -39.46 17.25 2.35
CA TYR A 31 -38.48 18.12 1.73
C TYR A 31 -39.05 19.55 1.62
N LYS A 32 -38.29 20.58 2.00
CA LYS A 32 -38.37 21.93 1.40
C LYS A 32 -36.99 22.59 1.39
N LYS A 33 -36.51 22.92 0.18
CA LYS A 33 -35.28 23.67 -0.09
C LYS A 33 -35.49 25.19 0.14
N ILE A 34 -34.54 25.79 0.85
CA ILE A 34 -33.84 27.07 0.63
C ILE A 34 -34.66 28.35 0.38
N LYS A 35 -34.48 29.34 1.28
CA LYS A 35 -33.96 30.71 1.00
C LYS A 35 -33.95 31.51 2.31
N LYS A 36 -32.79 31.87 2.86
CA LYS A 36 -32.68 33.00 3.81
C LYS A 36 -31.35 33.76 3.65
N ILE A 37 -31.56 35.03 3.32
CA ILE A 37 -30.63 36.15 3.17
C ILE A 37 -29.92 36.45 4.51
N TYR A 38 -28.61 36.73 4.45
CA TYR A 38 -27.85 37.21 5.60
C TYR A 38 -28.26 38.64 5.97
N LYS A 39 -28.91 38.83 7.13
CA LYS A 39 -29.08 40.15 7.78
C LYS A 39 -27.92 40.39 8.74
N LYS A 40 -27.12 41.44 8.48
CA LYS A 40 -26.14 42.03 9.41
C LYS A 40 -26.83 42.41 10.74
N LYS A 41 -26.24 42.04 11.88
CA LYS A 41 -26.52 42.67 13.19
C LYS A 41 -25.28 43.45 13.63
N PHE A 42 -25.43 44.77 13.72
CA PHE A 42 -24.47 45.70 14.31
C PHE A 42 -24.37 45.48 15.83
N THR A 43 -23.15 45.54 16.37
CA THR A 43 -22.84 45.52 17.80
C THR A 43 -22.93 46.94 18.38
N LYS A 44 -23.65 47.11 19.50
CA LYS A 44 -23.73 48.38 20.26
C LYS A 44 -22.46 48.57 21.09
N THR A 45 -21.66 49.59 20.79
CA THR A 45 -20.56 50.06 21.66
C THR A 45 -21.07 51.12 22.65
N LYS A 46 -20.85 50.92 23.96
CA LYS A 46 -21.13 51.91 25.02
C LYS A 46 -20.20 53.13 24.88
N LYS A 47 -20.77 54.34 24.75
CA LYS A 47 -20.04 55.63 24.82
C LYS A 47 -19.69 55.98 26.27
N ARG A 48 -18.44 56.35 26.54
CA ARG A 48 -18.01 57.00 27.81
C ARG A 48 -18.27 58.50 27.73
N LYS A 49 -18.80 59.10 28.82
CA LYS A 49 -19.09 60.54 28.95
C LYS A 49 -17.79 61.34 29.19
N LEU A 50 -17.62 62.47 28.51
CA LEU A 50 -16.61 63.50 28.85
C LEU A 50 -17.13 64.38 30.00
N LYS A 51 -16.24 64.77 30.92
CA LYS A 51 -16.49 65.78 31.97
C LYS A 51 -16.03 67.16 31.48
N ASN A 52 -16.89 68.17 31.63
CA ASN A 52 -16.59 69.57 31.32
C ASN A 52 -15.79 70.23 32.46
N ILE A 53 -14.80 71.06 32.13
CA ILE A 53 -14.07 71.92 33.06
C ILE A 53 -14.41 73.38 32.72
N LYS A 54 -14.91 74.15 33.70
CA LYS A 54 -15.24 75.58 33.56
C LYS A 54 -13.96 76.43 33.66
N LYS A 55 -13.83 77.47 32.83
CA LYS A 55 -12.81 78.53 32.95
C LYS A 55 -13.40 79.76 33.66
N GLN A 56 -12.61 80.38 34.53
CA GLN A 56 -12.96 81.59 35.27
C GLN A 56 -11.97 82.71 34.88
N SER A 57 -12.45 83.92 34.60
CA SER A 57 -11.64 85.09 34.21
C SER A 57 -11.57 86.12 35.35
N ILE A 58 -10.41 86.75 35.54
CA ILE A 58 -10.17 87.77 36.58
C ILE A 58 -9.73 89.08 35.89
N HIS A 59 -10.41 90.20 36.18
CA HIS A 59 -10.04 91.55 35.73
C HIS A 59 -9.01 92.20 36.68
N ARG A 60 -8.10 93.01 36.13
CA ARG A 60 -7.14 93.84 36.88
C ARG A 60 -7.47 95.32 36.71
N ASN A 61 -7.60 96.04 37.82
CA ASN A 61 -7.78 97.50 37.88
C ASN A 61 -6.43 98.22 37.88
N ILE A 62 -6.34 99.36 37.19
CA ILE A 62 -5.16 100.25 37.15
C ILE A 62 -5.45 101.51 37.96
N LYS A 63 -4.55 101.90 38.87
CA LYS A 63 -4.59 103.17 39.64
C LYS A 63 -3.75 104.26 38.95
N LYS A 64 -4.24 105.50 38.98
CA LYS A 64 -3.61 106.74 38.45
C LYS A 64 -2.47 107.25 39.35
N THR A 65 -1.49 107.93 38.75
CA THR A 65 -0.32 108.58 39.39
C THR A 65 -0.50 110.09 39.58
N GLN A 66 0.11 110.62 40.65
CA GLN A 66 0.08 112.05 41.07
C GLN A 66 1.20 112.88 40.40
N ASN A 67 0.96 114.20 40.26
CA ASN A 67 1.73 115.14 39.44
C ASN A 67 3.11 115.56 40.02
N GLU A 68 4.19 115.44 39.22
CA GLU A 68 5.55 115.91 39.56
C GLU A 68 5.77 117.42 39.29
N ASN A 69 6.63 118.04 40.12
CA ASN A 69 6.98 119.47 40.17
C ASN A 69 7.73 119.96 38.90
N LEU A 70 7.41 121.16 38.40
CA LEU A 70 7.81 121.65 37.05
C LEU A 70 9.33 121.76 36.83
N VAL A 71 10.11 122.09 37.86
CA VAL A 71 11.58 122.20 37.77
C VAL A 71 12.24 120.84 37.52
N LEU A 72 11.73 119.77 38.16
CA LEU A 72 12.19 118.39 37.91
C LEU A 72 11.85 117.92 36.48
N LYS A 73 10.68 118.30 35.95
CA LYS A 73 10.33 118.03 34.54
C LYS A 73 11.31 118.71 33.59
N LEU A 74 11.72 119.95 33.88
CA LEU A 74 12.67 120.71 33.08
C LEU A 74 14.08 120.08 33.08
N VAL A 75 14.58 119.60 34.23
CA VAL A 75 15.89 118.93 34.28
C VAL A 75 15.85 117.57 33.57
N LYS A 76 14.79 116.77 33.75
CA LYS A 76 14.57 115.52 32.98
C LYS A 76 14.50 115.78 31.47
N LEU A 77 13.79 116.83 31.06
CA LEU A 77 13.67 117.25 29.66
C LEU A 77 15.02 117.72 29.10
N GLN A 78 15.81 118.48 29.87
CA GLN A 78 17.11 118.97 29.40
C GLN A 78 18.18 117.87 29.34
N LEU A 79 18.08 116.84 30.18
CA LEU A 79 18.95 115.67 30.10
C LEU A 79 18.53 114.69 28.99
N SER A 80 17.25 114.68 28.59
CA SER A 80 16.77 113.92 27.43
C SER A 80 17.00 114.64 26.09
N LEU A 81 16.97 115.97 26.09
CA LEU A 81 17.27 116.82 24.93
C LEU A 81 18.80 116.97 24.75
N LYS A 82 19.33 116.47 23.63
CA LYS A 82 20.70 116.80 23.19
C LYS A 82 20.71 118.22 22.60
N PRO A 83 21.57 119.15 23.05
CA PRO A 83 21.47 120.55 22.63
C PRO A 83 22.07 120.75 21.22
N LYS A 84 21.29 121.31 20.29
CA LYS A 84 21.74 121.88 19.02
C LYS A 84 20.84 123.06 18.61
N PHE A 85 20.94 124.21 19.26
CA PHE A 85 20.32 125.45 18.75
C PHE A 85 21.16 126.68 19.14
N ASN A 86 21.55 127.49 18.15
CA ASN A 86 22.22 128.78 18.29
C ASN A 86 21.19 129.90 18.15
N PHE A 87 21.09 130.80 19.14
CA PHE A 87 20.34 132.06 19.00
C PHE A 87 21.24 133.24 19.40
N GLN A 88 21.40 134.21 18.50
CA GLN A 88 22.01 135.51 18.77
C GLN A 88 20.89 136.53 19.04
N ILE A 89 20.87 137.13 20.23
CA ILE A 89 19.93 138.20 20.59
C ILE A 89 20.73 139.29 21.31
N ASN A 90 20.56 140.54 20.89
CA ASN A 90 21.28 141.71 21.39
C ASN A 90 20.26 142.76 21.84
N PHE A 91 20.23 143.15 23.12
CA PHE A 91 19.60 144.38 23.58
C PHE A 91 20.25 144.91 24.87
N LYS A 92 20.64 146.18 24.84
CA LYS A 92 21.22 146.97 25.94
C LYS A 92 20.09 147.56 26.81
N LEU A 93 20.12 147.37 28.12
CA LEU A 93 19.38 148.17 29.10
C LEU A 93 20.11 148.18 30.45
N GLU A 94 20.75 149.30 30.73
CA GLU A 94 21.54 149.57 31.93
C GLU A 94 20.64 150.23 32.99
N LYS A 95 20.86 149.88 34.27
CA LYS A 95 20.23 150.35 35.53
C LYS A 95 19.08 149.57 36.21
N TYR A 96 18.63 148.41 35.73
CA TYR A 96 17.63 147.56 36.45
C TYR A 96 18.15 146.20 36.96
N ILE A 97 19.46 146.02 37.01
CA ILE A 97 20.07 144.69 36.99
C ILE A 97 20.50 144.16 38.38
N GLN A 98 20.59 144.99 39.43
CA GLN A 98 21.19 144.54 40.69
C GLN A 98 20.30 143.58 41.53
N GLY A 99 18.97 143.79 41.60
CA GLY A 99 18.07 142.93 42.41
C GLY A 99 17.58 141.65 41.73
N PHE A 100 17.77 141.53 40.41
CA PHE A 100 17.32 140.39 39.60
C PHE A 100 18.32 139.21 39.66
N PHE A 101 19.62 139.50 39.80
CA PHE A 101 20.65 138.47 39.86
C PHE A 101 20.68 137.68 41.18
N ASP A 102 20.34 138.28 42.32
CA ASP A 102 20.36 137.57 43.61
C ASP A 102 19.29 136.46 43.69
N LYS A 103 18.09 136.72 43.16
CA LYS A 103 16.98 135.74 43.09
C LYS A 103 17.22 134.63 42.05
N ILE A 104 18.01 134.94 41.02
CA ILE A 104 18.44 133.98 40.00
C ILE A 104 19.64 133.15 40.48
N SER A 105 20.51 133.72 41.32
CA SER A 105 21.67 133.03 41.90
C SER A 105 21.26 131.80 42.72
N GLU A 106 20.24 131.92 43.57
CA GLU A 106 19.72 130.78 44.36
C GLU A 106 19.07 129.70 43.48
N THR A 107 18.34 130.10 42.42
CA THR A 107 17.70 129.14 41.50
C THR A 107 18.69 128.44 40.58
N ILE A 108 19.74 129.14 40.12
CA ILE A 108 20.85 128.55 39.35
C ILE A 108 21.67 127.58 40.20
N SER A 109 21.95 127.94 41.47
CA SER A 109 22.69 127.08 42.40
C SER A 109 21.93 125.78 42.68
N ASN A 110 20.62 125.87 42.92
CA ASN A 110 19.75 124.70 43.07
C ASN A 110 19.69 123.84 41.80
N TYR A 111 19.62 124.46 40.62
CA TYR A 111 19.66 123.74 39.33
C TYR A 111 21.00 123.00 39.12
N LYS A 112 22.13 123.60 39.50
CA LYS A 112 23.47 122.98 39.36
C LYS A 112 23.61 121.74 40.25
N ILE A 113 23.13 121.83 41.50
CA ILE A 113 23.10 120.70 42.46
C ILE A 113 22.18 119.59 41.95
N LEU A 114 20.98 119.92 41.49
CA LEU A 114 20.03 118.95 40.94
C LEU A 114 20.60 118.22 39.71
N LYS A 115 21.30 118.94 38.82
CA LYS A 115 21.93 118.37 37.61
C LYS A 115 23.05 117.37 37.92
N GLU A 116 23.90 117.64 38.93
CA GLU A 116 24.94 116.69 39.36
C GLU A 116 24.35 115.47 40.06
N ASN A 117 23.34 115.67 40.91
CA ASN A 117 22.63 114.58 41.58
C ASN A 117 21.93 113.66 40.58
N GLU A 118 21.33 114.21 39.53
CA GLU A 118 20.66 113.44 38.49
C GLU A 118 21.66 112.70 37.58
N LYS A 119 22.84 113.28 37.31
CA LYS A 119 23.96 112.57 36.64
C LYS A 119 24.49 111.40 37.47
N ARG A 120 24.63 111.56 38.79
CA ARG A 120 25.06 110.48 39.70
C ARG A 120 24.02 109.36 39.75
N ARG A 121 22.73 109.71 39.82
CA ARG A 121 21.61 108.77 39.75
C ARG A 121 21.62 107.95 38.46
N LEU A 122 21.81 108.59 37.30
CA LEU A 122 21.90 107.91 35.99
C LEU A 122 23.08 106.92 35.91
N LYS A 123 24.24 107.24 36.52
CA LYS A 123 25.39 106.32 36.57
C LYS A 123 25.11 105.09 37.44
N LEU A 124 24.52 105.31 38.62
CA LEU A 124 24.15 104.21 39.53
C LEU A 124 23.08 103.30 38.91
N GLU A 125 22.10 103.91 38.23
CA GLU A 125 21.04 103.19 37.51
C GLU A 125 21.59 102.31 36.38
N ARG A 126 22.62 102.77 35.63
CA ARG A 126 23.30 101.95 34.62
C ARG A 126 23.98 100.72 35.22
N ILE A 127 24.72 100.87 36.31
CA ILE A 127 25.41 99.77 36.99
C ILE A 127 24.39 98.76 37.57
N GLU A 128 23.31 99.27 38.15
CA GLU A 128 22.24 98.42 38.68
C GLU A 128 21.53 97.65 37.55
N ASN A 129 21.27 98.30 36.42
CA ASN A 129 20.68 97.66 35.24
C ASN A 129 21.61 96.60 34.63
N GLU A 130 22.92 96.83 34.55
CA GLU A 130 23.89 95.84 34.08
C GLU A 130 23.97 94.60 35.00
N ARG A 131 23.98 94.81 36.33
CA ARG A 131 23.95 93.71 37.30
C ARG A 131 22.64 92.92 37.20
N LYS A 132 21.50 93.60 37.09
CA LYS A 132 20.18 92.97 36.87
C LYS A 132 20.16 92.18 35.55
N ALA A 133 20.77 92.70 34.47
CA ALA A 133 20.86 92.02 33.19
C ALA A 133 21.71 90.73 33.28
N LYS A 134 22.86 90.76 33.95
CA LYS A 134 23.70 89.55 34.15
C LYS A 134 22.98 88.47 34.97
N ILE A 135 22.29 88.86 36.05
CA ILE A 135 21.48 87.94 36.87
C ILE A 135 20.32 87.37 36.06
N ALA A 136 19.68 88.17 35.20
CA ALA A 136 18.62 87.71 34.32
C ALA A 136 19.12 86.69 33.29
N ILE A 137 20.29 86.92 32.69
CA ILE A 137 20.91 85.99 31.73
C ILE A 137 21.30 84.67 32.40
N GLU A 138 21.87 84.71 33.61
CA GLU A 138 22.25 83.47 34.33
C GLU A 138 21.02 82.66 34.77
N LYS A 139 19.95 83.34 35.21
CA LYS A 139 18.65 82.70 35.47
C LYS A 139 18.08 82.07 34.20
N GLN A 140 18.10 82.77 33.07
CA GLN A 140 17.66 82.23 31.78
C GLN A 140 18.45 80.96 31.39
N LYS A 141 19.77 80.95 31.55
CA LYS A 141 20.59 79.75 31.27
C LYS A 141 20.24 78.57 32.18
N LYS A 142 20.06 78.81 33.49
CA LYS A 142 19.64 77.76 34.43
C LYS A 142 18.26 77.23 34.09
N ASP A 143 17.32 78.11 33.75
CA ASP A 143 15.97 77.72 33.32
C ASP A 143 16.01 76.91 32.02
N GLU A 144 16.85 77.28 31.04
CA GLU A 144 17.06 76.52 29.80
C GLU A 144 17.66 75.14 30.04
N GLU A 145 18.64 75.00 30.95
CA GLU A 145 19.24 73.71 31.32
C GLU A 145 18.23 72.80 32.02
N ILE A 146 17.43 73.34 32.95
CA ILE A 146 16.34 72.61 33.60
C ILE A 146 15.30 72.18 32.56
N LEU A 147 14.96 73.05 31.62
CA LEU A 147 14.02 72.73 30.54
C LEU A 147 14.57 71.61 29.64
N LYS A 148 15.85 71.67 29.26
CA LYS A 148 16.53 70.62 28.49
C LYS A 148 16.58 69.28 29.25
N ALA A 149 16.91 69.31 30.54
CA ALA A 149 16.94 68.11 31.38
C ALA A 149 15.54 67.47 31.48
N ARG A 150 14.51 68.29 31.67
CA ARG A 150 13.11 67.84 31.72
C ARG A 150 12.64 67.24 30.39
N LEU A 151 13.02 67.84 29.25
CA LEU A 151 12.72 67.30 27.92
C LEU A 151 13.42 65.94 27.69
N LYS A 152 14.68 65.80 28.11
CA LYS A 152 15.41 64.52 28.02
C LYS A 152 14.78 63.45 28.91
N GLU A 153 14.36 63.79 30.12
CA GLU A 153 13.67 62.86 31.02
C GLU A 153 12.31 62.41 30.45
N GLN A 154 11.57 63.33 29.82
CA GLN A 154 10.34 63.00 29.10
C GLN A 154 10.61 62.06 27.92
N ALA A 155 11.64 62.33 27.11
CA ALA A 155 12.03 61.46 26.00
C ALA A 155 12.38 60.04 26.46
N LEU A 156 13.19 59.90 27.52
CA LEU A 156 13.53 58.59 28.11
C LEU A 156 12.29 57.85 28.63
N LYS A 157 11.37 58.56 29.29
CA LYS A 157 10.10 57.97 29.77
C LYS A 157 9.22 57.50 28.61
N ASP A 158 9.21 58.23 27.51
CA ASP A 158 8.42 57.87 26.33
C ASP A 158 9.06 56.73 25.53
N GLU A 159 10.39 56.64 25.45
CA GLU A 159 11.10 55.47 24.89
C GLU A 159 10.78 54.19 25.66
N VAL A 160 10.85 54.22 26.99
CA VAL A 160 10.51 53.05 27.83
C VAL A 160 9.03 52.66 27.68
N ARG A 161 8.12 53.63 27.51
CA ARG A 161 6.70 53.36 27.23
C ARG A 161 6.53 52.72 25.86
N LEU A 162 7.21 53.23 24.84
CA LEU A 162 7.19 52.69 23.48
C LEU A 162 7.73 51.26 23.45
N GLU A 163 8.80 50.97 24.18
CA GLU A 163 9.36 49.61 24.25
C GLU A 163 8.39 48.63 24.95
N LYS A 164 7.72 49.08 26.03
CA LYS A 164 6.64 48.31 26.66
C LYS A 164 5.43 48.10 25.74
N GLN A 165 5.13 49.06 24.85
CA GLN A 165 4.09 48.90 23.84
C GLN A 165 4.52 47.91 22.75
N ARG A 166 5.72 48.07 22.18
CA ARG A 166 6.30 47.15 21.18
C ARG A 166 6.35 45.72 21.69
N THR A 167 6.83 45.49 22.91
CA THR A 167 6.89 44.13 23.48
C THR A 167 5.50 43.52 23.70
N LYS A 168 4.51 44.32 24.09
CA LYS A 168 3.10 43.88 24.18
C LYS A 168 2.54 43.55 22.81
N ASP A 169 2.80 44.39 21.81
CA ASP A 169 2.32 44.22 20.44
C ASP A 169 2.98 43.02 19.76
N ILE A 170 4.29 42.81 19.95
CA ILE A 170 5.02 41.62 19.49
C ILE A 170 4.44 40.35 20.15
N LYS A 171 4.22 40.36 21.47
CA LYS A 171 3.57 39.22 22.15
C LYS A 171 2.16 38.98 21.65
N LEU A 172 1.39 40.03 21.37
CA LEU A 172 0.04 39.92 20.82
C LEU A 172 0.06 39.37 19.40
N PHE A 173 1.00 39.82 18.57
CA PHE A 173 1.23 39.36 17.21
C PHE A 173 1.59 37.88 17.19
N LEU A 174 2.57 37.44 18.00
CA LEU A 174 2.95 36.04 18.13
C LEU A 174 1.78 35.15 18.58
N ARG A 175 0.94 35.60 19.53
CA ARG A 175 -0.26 34.86 19.93
C ARG A 175 -1.28 34.76 18.81
N LYS A 176 -1.46 35.83 18.03
CA LYS A 176 -2.38 35.84 16.88
C LYS A 176 -1.88 34.88 15.79
N GLU A 177 -0.59 34.89 15.46
CA GLU A 177 -0.03 33.93 14.50
C GLU A 177 -0.12 32.49 14.99
N GLN A 178 0.22 32.22 16.25
CA GLN A 178 0.04 30.88 16.82
C GLN A 178 -1.42 30.42 16.80
N ALA A 179 -2.38 31.33 17.00
CA ALA A 179 -3.80 31.02 16.87
C ALA A 179 -4.17 30.70 15.42
N LEU A 180 -3.66 31.47 14.45
CA LEU A 180 -3.86 31.19 13.02
C LEU A 180 -3.28 29.83 12.63
N LEU A 181 -2.07 29.49 13.08
CA LEU A 181 -1.46 28.17 12.84
C LEU A 181 -2.31 27.03 13.42
N ARG A 182 -2.87 27.20 14.63
CA ARG A 182 -3.78 26.19 15.23
C ARG A 182 -5.08 26.05 14.43
N ILE A 183 -5.63 27.15 13.92
CA ILE A 183 -6.83 27.13 13.07
C ILE A 183 -6.51 26.38 11.76
N GLU A 184 -5.39 26.70 11.11
CA GLU A 184 -4.98 26.06 9.85
C GLU A 184 -4.73 24.56 10.03
N GLN A 185 -4.04 24.16 11.10
CA GLN A 185 -3.84 22.75 11.45
C GLN A 185 -5.18 22.02 11.69
N ALA A 186 -6.11 22.65 12.42
CA ALA A 186 -7.42 22.09 12.68
C ALA A 186 -8.27 21.94 11.40
N GLU A 187 -8.14 22.88 10.46
CA GLU A 187 -8.79 22.79 9.14
C GLU A 187 -8.21 21.64 8.31
N LYS A 188 -6.88 21.49 8.25
CA LYS A 188 -6.22 20.34 7.59
C LYS A 188 -6.67 19.01 8.18
N GLN A 189 -6.74 18.90 9.50
CA GLN A 189 -7.25 17.70 10.17
C GLN A 189 -8.72 17.41 9.84
N LYS A 190 -9.59 18.44 9.78
CA LYS A 190 -10.99 18.28 9.38
C LYS A 190 -11.13 17.80 7.93
N GLN A 191 -10.35 18.35 7.00
CA GLN A 191 -10.33 17.92 5.61
C GLN A 191 -9.86 16.47 5.48
N PHE A 192 -8.78 16.12 6.18
CA PHE A 192 -8.25 14.76 6.23
C PHE A 192 -9.28 13.75 6.78
N LEU A 193 -9.98 14.09 7.87
CA LEU A 193 -11.05 13.24 8.41
C LEU A 193 -12.25 13.09 7.46
N LYS A 194 -12.57 14.14 6.69
CA LYS A 194 -13.61 14.08 5.65
C LYS A 194 -13.20 13.15 4.52
N GLN A 195 -11.94 13.25 4.07
CA GLN A 195 -11.37 12.36 3.05
C GLN A 195 -11.42 10.90 3.49
N LEU A 196 -10.92 10.59 4.70
CA LEU A 196 -10.99 9.25 5.30
C LEU A 196 -12.41 8.68 5.37
N ARG A 197 -13.42 9.52 5.65
CA ARG A 197 -14.82 9.08 5.66
C ARG A 197 -15.34 8.76 4.26
N LEU A 198 -14.99 9.59 3.27
CA LEU A 198 -15.33 9.35 1.87
C LEU A 198 -14.65 8.09 1.35
N ASP A 199 -13.35 7.91 1.60
CA ASP A 199 -12.58 6.73 1.19
C ASP A 199 -13.18 5.45 1.80
N LYS A 200 -13.52 5.46 3.10
CA LYS A 200 -14.22 4.33 3.74
C LYS A 200 -15.59 4.05 3.12
N GLN A 201 -16.26 5.07 2.62
CA GLN A 201 -17.57 4.91 1.98
C GLN A 201 -17.40 4.34 0.57
N ILE A 202 -16.44 4.85 -0.21
CA ILE A 202 -16.04 4.34 -1.53
C ILE A 202 -15.63 2.87 -1.41
N GLU A 203 -14.82 2.52 -0.42
CA GLU A 203 -14.38 1.14 -0.20
C GLU A 203 -15.57 0.20 0.09
N LYS A 204 -16.55 0.66 0.87
CA LYS A 204 -17.81 -0.09 1.08
C LYS A 204 -18.66 -0.23 -0.19
N PHE A 205 -18.58 0.71 -1.14
CA PHE A 205 -19.23 0.59 -2.43
C PHE A 205 -18.48 -0.41 -3.31
N ARG A 206 -17.15 -0.32 -3.40
CA ARG A 206 -16.30 -1.28 -4.11
C ARG A 206 -16.52 -2.72 -3.64
N ILE A 207 -16.52 -2.96 -2.33
CA ILE A 207 -16.79 -4.30 -1.77
C ILE A 207 -18.19 -4.81 -2.14
N ARG A 208 -19.18 -3.92 -2.28
CA ARG A 208 -20.53 -4.32 -2.70
C ARG A 208 -20.59 -4.62 -4.19
N GLU A 209 -19.97 -3.78 -5.02
CA GLU A 209 -19.87 -3.96 -6.46
C GLU A 209 -19.18 -5.28 -6.80
N VAL A 210 -18.04 -5.58 -6.18
CA VAL A 210 -17.34 -6.86 -6.37
C VAL A 210 -18.25 -8.04 -6.00
N LYS A 211 -18.95 -7.97 -4.86
CA LYS A 211 -19.89 -9.03 -4.46
C LYS A 211 -21.09 -9.17 -5.40
N GLU A 212 -21.50 -8.08 -6.04
CA GLU A 212 -22.59 -8.07 -7.01
C GLU A 212 -22.13 -8.69 -8.32
N LEU A 213 -20.94 -8.32 -8.81
CA LEU A 213 -20.29 -8.95 -9.95
C LEU A 213 -20.07 -10.45 -9.72
N GLU A 214 -19.55 -10.86 -8.55
CA GLU A 214 -19.39 -12.27 -8.18
C GLU A 214 -20.73 -13.03 -8.20
N ARG A 215 -21.82 -12.40 -7.76
CA ARG A 215 -23.16 -13.00 -7.79
C ARG A 215 -23.68 -13.13 -9.21
N LEU A 216 -23.53 -12.10 -10.04
CA LEU A 216 -23.93 -12.11 -11.45
C LEU A 216 -23.12 -13.14 -12.24
N GLU A 217 -21.82 -13.24 -12.00
CA GLU A 217 -20.96 -14.26 -12.59
C GLU A 217 -21.40 -15.66 -12.16
N LYS A 218 -21.71 -15.87 -10.87
CA LYS A 218 -22.22 -17.16 -10.38
C LYS A 218 -23.58 -17.54 -10.99
N ILE A 219 -24.44 -16.56 -11.27
CA ILE A 219 -25.72 -16.78 -11.96
C ILE A 219 -25.46 -17.13 -13.42
N SER A 220 -24.63 -16.35 -14.13
CA SER A 220 -24.26 -16.63 -15.52
C SER A 220 -23.60 -18.01 -15.70
N LEU A 221 -22.73 -18.40 -14.75
CA LEU A 221 -22.12 -19.74 -14.73
C LEU A 221 -23.14 -20.84 -14.43
N ARG A 222 -24.18 -20.55 -13.64
CA ARG A 222 -25.26 -21.51 -13.36
C ARG A 222 -26.16 -21.70 -14.57
N GLU A 223 -26.58 -20.62 -15.23
CA GLU A 223 -27.35 -20.66 -16.47
C GLU A 223 -26.59 -21.46 -17.55
N LYS A 224 -25.30 -21.17 -17.75
CA LYS A 224 -24.44 -21.97 -18.63
C LYS A 224 -24.41 -23.46 -18.23
N ARG A 225 -24.36 -23.80 -16.94
CA ARG A 225 -24.38 -25.20 -16.47
C ARG A 225 -25.73 -25.87 -16.68
N GLU A 226 -26.83 -25.16 -16.50
CA GLU A 226 -28.19 -25.66 -16.72
C GLU A 226 -28.40 -25.97 -18.21
N ASP A 227 -27.86 -25.15 -19.12
CA ASP A 227 -27.83 -25.44 -20.57
C ASP A 227 -27.03 -26.73 -20.90
N TYR A 228 -25.94 -26.99 -20.16
CA TYR A 228 -25.15 -28.22 -20.31
C TYR A 228 -25.74 -29.44 -19.59
N SER A 229 -26.78 -29.31 -18.76
CA SER A 229 -27.36 -30.46 -18.04
C SER A 229 -27.92 -31.52 -19.00
N GLY A 230 -28.66 -31.08 -20.02
CA GLY A 230 -29.17 -31.97 -21.07
C GLY A 230 -28.07 -32.59 -21.95
N LEU A 231 -26.95 -31.88 -22.15
CA LEU A 231 -25.77 -32.43 -22.82
C LEU A 231 -25.09 -33.49 -21.93
N GLN A 232 -24.96 -33.22 -20.63
CA GLN A 232 -24.35 -34.13 -19.67
C GLN A 232 -25.15 -35.43 -19.58
N GLU A 233 -26.47 -35.39 -19.52
CA GLU A 233 -27.32 -36.58 -19.55
C GLU A 233 -27.17 -37.39 -20.85
N ARG A 234 -27.02 -36.72 -22.00
CA ARG A 234 -26.74 -37.39 -23.29
C ARG A 234 -25.35 -38.02 -23.30
N ILE A 235 -24.35 -37.34 -22.76
CA ILE A 235 -22.99 -37.86 -22.62
C ILE A 235 -22.99 -39.08 -21.70
N ASP A 236 -23.72 -39.03 -20.58
CA ASP A 236 -23.77 -40.13 -19.62
C ASP A 236 -24.52 -41.34 -20.20
N LYS A 237 -25.61 -41.13 -20.94
CA LYS A 237 -26.26 -42.20 -21.74
C LYS A 237 -25.33 -42.82 -22.78
N LEU A 238 -24.53 -42.00 -23.48
CA LEU A 238 -23.54 -42.51 -24.43
C LEU A 238 -22.43 -43.30 -23.73
N LYS A 239 -21.90 -42.79 -22.61
CA LYS A 239 -20.89 -43.49 -21.80
C LYS A 239 -21.41 -44.84 -21.32
N GLU A 240 -22.65 -44.91 -20.84
CA GLU A 240 -23.28 -46.15 -20.40
C GLU A 240 -23.41 -47.15 -21.54
N LYS A 241 -23.88 -46.70 -22.72
CA LYS A 241 -23.91 -47.52 -23.94
C LYS A 241 -22.53 -48.09 -24.28
N TYR A 242 -21.47 -47.29 -24.23
CA TYR A 242 -20.10 -47.76 -24.50
C TYR A 242 -19.52 -48.64 -23.39
N ARG A 243 -19.96 -48.50 -22.14
CA ARG A 243 -19.60 -49.43 -21.05
C ARG A 243 -20.16 -50.81 -21.34
N ILE A 244 -21.46 -50.90 -21.64
CA ILE A 244 -22.13 -52.17 -21.97
C ILE A 244 -21.46 -52.85 -23.17
N ILE A 245 -21.19 -52.10 -24.25
CA ILE A 245 -20.50 -52.64 -25.43
C ILE A 245 -19.09 -53.15 -25.08
N ARG A 246 -18.36 -52.42 -24.22
CA ARG A 246 -17.01 -52.84 -23.81
C ARG A 246 -17.07 -54.11 -22.96
N ASP A 247 -18.02 -54.21 -22.04
CA ASP A 247 -18.18 -55.36 -21.16
C ASP A 247 -18.65 -56.59 -21.94
N GLN A 248 -19.54 -56.42 -22.93
CA GLN A 248 -19.88 -57.45 -23.91
C GLN A 248 -18.65 -57.94 -24.68
N LYS A 249 -17.80 -57.04 -25.20
CA LYS A 249 -16.55 -57.43 -25.88
C LYS A 249 -15.53 -58.13 -24.98
N ILE A 250 -15.51 -57.82 -23.69
CA ILE A 250 -14.67 -58.54 -22.72
C ILE A 250 -15.21 -59.96 -22.53
N LYS A 251 -16.54 -60.11 -22.39
CA LYS A 251 -17.18 -61.43 -22.30
C LYS A 251 -16.92 -62.28 -23.54
N GLU A 252 -17.16 -61.75 -24.74
CA GLU A 252 -16.88 -62.43 -26.02
C GLU A 252 -15.43 -62.90 -26.13
N ARG A 253 -14.49 -62.06 -25.68
CA ARG A 253 -13.06 -62.42 -25.71
C ARG A 253 -12.70 -63.53 -24.73
N VAL A 254 -13.21 -63.46 -23.49
CA VAL A 254 -12.97 -64.51 -22.49
C VAL A 254 -13.63 -65.83 -22.88
N GLU A 255 -14.81 -65.76 -23.51
CA GLU A 255 -15.50 -66.92 -24.09
C GLU A 255 -14.71 -67.53 -25.25
N ALA A 256 -14.13 -66.71 -26.14
CA ALA A 256 -13.25 -67.16 -27.22
C ALA A 256 -11.97 -67.84 -26.72
N LEU A 257 -11.48 -67.49 -25.52
CA LEU A 257 -10.36 -68.18 -24.85
C LEU A 257 -10.77 -69.54 -24.25
N GLY A 258 -12.06 -69.89 -24.27
CA GLY A 258 -12.60 -71.16 -23.77
C GLY A 258 -12.77 -71.22 -22.25
N VAL A 259 -12.73 -70.09 -21.55
CA VAL A 259 -12.91 -70.05 -20.09
C VAL A 259 -14.41 -70.11 -19.76
N LYS A 260 -14.82 -71.12 -18.98
CA LYS A 260 -16.23 -71.25 -18.53
C LYS A 260 -16.61 -70.05 -17.66
N LEU A 261 -17.61 -69.30 -18.10
CA LEU A 261 -18.19 -68.17 -17.36
C LEU A 261 -19.35 -68.68 -16.49
N GLN A 262 -19.35 -68.35 -15.20
CA GLN A 262 -20.58 -68.34 -14.40
C GLN A 262 -21.29 -67.02 -14.70
N GLY A 263 -22.59 -67.08 -15.00
CA GLY A 263 -23.32 -66.03 -15.73
C GLY A 263 -23.30 -64.60 -15.15
N ASP A 264 -22.92 -64.43 -13.88
CA ASP A 264 -22.92 -63.13 -13.18
C ASP A 264 -21.54 -62.74 -12.65
N GLU A 265 -20.51 -62.94 -13.47
CA GLU A 265 -19.13 -62.54 -13.15
C GLU A 265 -18.87 -61.05 -13.40
N ASP A 266 -18.24 -60.40 -12.41
CA ASP A 266 -17.79 -59.00 -12.48
C ASP A 266 -16.77 -58.77 -13.60
N ARG A 267 -16.71 -57.54 -14.12
CA ARG A 267 -15.71 -57.17 -15.14
C ARG A 267 -14.27 -57.47 -14.70
N GLU A 268 -13.97 -57.27 -13.42
CA GLU A 268 -12.63 -57.50 -12.88
C GLU A 268 -12.27 -58.99 -12.86
N THR A 269 -13.22 -59.87 -12.57
CA THR A 269 -12.97 -61.33 -12.58
C THR A 269 -12.75 -61.85 -14.00
N LEU A 270 -13.49 -61.34 -14.98
CA LEU A 270 -13.26 -61.65 -16.41
C LEU A 270 -11.84 -61.27 -16.86
N LEU A 271 -11.38 -60.07 -16.49
CA LEU A 271 -10.03 -59.60 -16.83
C LEU A 271 -8.94 -60.38 -16.08
N LEU A 272 -9.19 -60.81 -14.85
CA LEU A 272 -8.27 -61.66 -14.10
C LEU A 272 -8.15 -63.04 -14.76
N LYS A 273 -9.26 -63.66 -15.15
CA LYS A 273 -9.27 -64.93 -15.90
C LYS A 273 -8.53 -64.84 -17.23
N GLU A 274 -8.69 -63.75 -17.99
CA GLU A 274 -7.94 -63.49 -19.22
C GLU A 274 -6.42 -63.44 -18.95
N LYS A 275 -6.01 -62.74 -17.88
CA LYS A 275 -4.60 -62.65 -17.47
C LYS A 275 -4.05 -64.01 -17.00
N GLU A 276 -4.82 -64.76 -16.23
CA GLU A 276 -4.42 -66.09 -15.77
C GLU A 276 -4.27 -67.06 -16.93
N TYR A 277 -5.19 -67.04 -17.90
CA TYR A 277 -5.10 -67.85 -19.12
C TYR A 277 -3.85 -67.53 -19.93
N THR A 278 -3.56 -66.24 -20.15
CA THR A 278 -2.37 -65.81 -20.89
C THR A 278 -1.07 -66.16 -20.16
N LEU A 279 -1.02 -66.01 -18.84
CA LEU A 279 0.12 -66.44 -18.03
C LEU A 279 0.32 -67.96 -18.06
N ALA A 280 -0.77 -68.74 -18.01
CA ALA A 280 -0.69 -70.19 -18.14
C ALA A 280 -0.14 -70.61 -19.51
N ARG A 281 -0.59 -69.97 -20.59
CA ARG A 281 -0.06 -70.21 -21.95
C ARG A 281 1.41 -69.83 -22.08
N GLN A 282 1.84 -68.71 -21.51
CA GLN A 282 3.25 -68.33 -21.48
C GLN A 282 4.11 -69.36 -20.72
N LYS A 283 3.63 -69.92 -19.62
CA LYS A 283 4.36 -70.98 -18.89
C LYS A 283 4.56 -72.24 -19.74
N ILE A 284 3.54 -72.63 -20.50
CA ILE A 284 3.60 -73.75 -21.45
C ILE A 284 4.62 -73.44 -22.56
N GLU A 285 4.55 -72.23 -23.13
CA GLU A 285 5.48 -71.78 -24.17
C GLU A 285 6.94 -71.81 -23.69
N PHE A 286 7.22 -71.30 -22.49
CA PHE A 286 8.56 -71.30 -21.91
C PHE A 286 9.07 -72.71 -21.62
N ALA A 287 8.21 -73.61 -21.16
CA ALA A 287 8.59 -75.00 -20.90
C ALA A 287 8.95 -75.76 -22.20
N LEU A 288 8.26 -75.47 -23.30
CA LEU A 288 8.49 -76.08 -24.61
C LEU A 288 9.56 -75.36 -25.47
N GLU A 289 9.97 -74.14 -25.12
CA GLU A 289 10.93 -73.34 -25.89
C GLU A 289 12.27 -74.04 -26.11
N SER A 290 12.81 -74.71 -25.08
CA SER A 290 14.06 -75.48 -25.21
C SER A 290 13.91 -76.65 -26.20
N PHE A 291 12.77 -77.34 -26.17
CA PHE A 291 12.44 -78.46 -27.06
C PHE A 291 12.21 -77.98 -28.49
N TYR A 292 11.52 -76.87 -28.69
CA TYR A 292 11.34 -76.24 -30.00
C TYR A 292 12.68 -75.84 -30.61
N ARG A 293 13.55 -75.16 -29.85
CA ARG A 293 14.89 -74.77 -30.35
C ARG A 293 15.72 -75.99 -30.73
N SER A 294 15.67 -77.05 -29.93
CA SER A 294 16.35 -78.31 -30.22
C SER A 294 15.82 -78.96 -31.49
N ALA A 295 14.49 -79.14 -31.59
CA ALA A 295 13.81 -79.72 -32.75
C ALA A 295 14.04 -78.90 -34.04
N SER A 296 13.93 -77.57 -33.98
CA SER A 296 14.18 -76.69 -35.12
C SER A 296 15.64 -76.75 -35.56
N SER A 297 16.59 -76.81 -34.63
CA SER A 297 18.01 -76.97 -34.94
C SER A 297 18.29 -78.32 -35.60
N LEU A 298 17.71 -79.40 -35.05
CA LEU A 298 17.82 -80.75 -35.60
C LEU A 298 17.30 -80.81 -37.04
N VAL A 299 16.08 -80.32 -37.27
CA VAL A 299 15.47 -80.26 -38.61
C VAL A 299 16.36 -79.49 -39.58
N PHE A 300 16.88 -78.33 -39.18
CA PHE A 300 17.79 -77.55 -40.01
C PHE A 300 19.08 -78.31 -40.37
N GLN A 301 19.69 -78.99 -39.40
CA GLN A 301 20.90 -79.78 -39.62
C GLN A 301 20.66 -80.98 -40.53
N LEU A 302 19.55 -81.71 -40.35
CA LEU A 302 19.16 -82.85 -41.18
C LEU A 302 18.88 -82.41 -42.62
N ASN A 303 18.15 -81.32 -42.81
CA ASN A 303 17.90 -80.75 -44.13
C ASN A 303 19.20 -80.35 -44.84
N LYS A 304 20.15 -79.76 -44.11
CA LYS A 304 21.44 -79.32 -44.67
C LYS A 304 22.37 -80.48 -45.04
N ARG A 305 22.40 -81.55 -44.23
CA ARG A 305 23.41 -82.64 -44.37
C ARG A 305 22.86 -83.91 -45.03
N HIS A 306 21.59 -84.23 -44.80
CA HIS A 306 21.03 -85.56 -45.09
C HIS A 306 19.89 -85.55 -46.11
N VAL A 307 19.22 -84.43 -46.36
CA VAL A 307 18.19 -84.35 -47.40
C VAL A 307 18.83 -84.10 -48.77
N THR A 308 18.47 -84.89 -49.77
CA THR A 308 18.96 -84.74 -51.16
C THR A 308 17.95 -83.96 -52.01
N ARG A 309 18.34 -83.51 -53.21
CA ARG A 309 17.48 -82.70 -54.09
C ARG A 309 16.15 -83.35 -54.48
N ASN A 310 16.07 -84.68 -54.42
CA ASN A 310 14.89 -85.46 -54.80
C ASN A 310 13.99 -85.79 -53.58
N MET A 311 14.33 -85.29 -52.39
CA MET A 311 13.58 -85.55 -51.16
C MET A 311 12.90 -84.26 -50.68
N SER A 312 11.70 -84.40 -50.13
CA SER A 312 11.02 -83.32 -49.41
C SER A 312 11.83 -82.87 -48.19
N ILE A 313 11.74 -81.59 -47.85
CA ILE A 313 12.42 -80.99 -46.70
C ILE A 313 11.57 -81.25 -45.43
N PHE A 314 12.21 -81.43 -44.28
CA PHE A 314 11.50 -81.44 -43.00
C PHE A 314 11.13 -80.03 -42.57
N ARG A 315 9.91 -79.83 -42.06
CA ARG A 315 9.50 -78.62 -41.37
C ARG A 315 9.14 -78.89 -39.92
N CYS A 316 9.66 -78.05 -39.04
CA CYS A 316 9.22 -77.93 -37.66
C CYS A 316 8.13 -76.86 -37.61
N ILE A 317 6.93 -77.24 -37.19
CA ILE A 317 5.78 -76.33 -37.03
C ILE A 317 5.62 -76.02 -35.55
N ASP A 318 5.52 -74.73 -35.25
CA ASP A 318 5.35 -74.21 -33.90
C ASP A 318 3.88 -73.85 -33.65
N ARG A 319 3.19 -74.61 -32.79
CA ARG A 319 1.84 -74.31 -32.29
C ARG A 319 1.80 -74.21 -30.77
N ARG A 320 2.93 -73.85 -30.13
CA ARG A 320 3.05 -73.82 -28.66
C ARG A 320 2.08 -72.86 -27.98
N PHE A 321 1.76 -71.74 -28.63
CA PHE A 321 0.85 -70.74 -28.07
C PHE A 321 -0.63 -71.17 -28.17
N GLU A 322 -1.02 -71.84 -29.26
CA GLU A 322 -2.42 -72.18 -29.56
C GLU A 322 -2.84 -73.52 -28.92
N THR A 323 -2.14 -74.60 -29.27
CA THR A 323 -2.46 -75.96 -28.80
C THR A 323 -1.46 -76.46 -27.76
N GLY A 324 -0.25 -75.90 -27.70
CA GLY A 324 0.80 -76.40 -26.81
C GLY A 324 1.60 -77.55 -27.44
N GLU A 325 1.63 -77.61 -28.76
CA GLU A 325 2.21 -78.70 -29.53
C GLU A 325 3.29 -78.17 -30.48
N ILE A 326 4.34 -78.97 -30.68
CA ILE A 326 5.36 -78.79 -31.72
C ILE A 326 5.38 -80.09 -32.51
N PHE A 327 5.36 -80.02 -33.84
CA PHE A 327 5.50 -81.23 -34.63
C PHE A 327 6.44 -81.04 -35.80
N ILE A 328 7.04 -82.15 -36.23
CA ILE A 328 7.90 -82.23 -37.41
C ILE A 328 7.17 -83.04 -38.47
N ARG A 329 7.10 -82.50 -39.69
CA ARG A 329 6.50 -83.16 -40.84
C ARG A 329 7.34 -82.97 -42.10
N TRP A 330 7.00 -83.70 -43.15
CA TRP A 330 7.47 -83.38 -44.50
C TRP A 330 6.76 -82.13 -45.04
N ASP A 331 7.45 -81.35 -45.86
CA ASP A 331 6.89 -80.13 -46.43
C ASP A 331 5.69 -80.35 -47.36
N GLU A 332 5.62 -81.53 -48.00
CA GLU A 332 4.54 -81.93 -48.90
C GLU A 332 3.34 -82.57 -48.20
N SER A 333 3.47 -82.91 -46.91
CA SER A 333 2.44 -83.62 -46.14
C SER A 333 1.52 -82.66 -45.37
N GLU A 334 0.27 -83.06 -45.16
CA GLU A 334 -0.69 -82.32 -44.34
C GLU A 334 -0.28 -82.28 -42.86
N ASP A 335 -0.87 -81.36 -42.07
CA ASP A 335 -0.54 -81.22 -40.63
C ASP A 335 -0.90 -82.48 -39.82
N ALA A 336 -1.85 -83.29 -40.28
CA ALA A 336 -2.27 -84.53 -39.63
C ALA A 336 -1.22 -85.65 -39.74
N ASP A 337 -0.39 -85.63 -40.80
CA ASP A 337 0.62 -86.64 -41.10
C ASP A 337 2.00 -86.24 -40.56
N TRP A 338 2.03 -85.91 -39.26
CA TRP A 338 3.26 -85.58 -38.57
C TRP A 338 4.12 -86.82 -38.28
N LEU A 339 5.43 -86.62 -38.17
CA LEU A 339 6.43 -87.66 -37.89
C LEU A 339 6.82 -87.69 -36.42
N LEU A 340 7.08 -86.53 -35.84
CA LEU A 340 7.31 -86.36 -34.41
C LEU A 340 6.34 -85.32 -33.87
N LEU A 341 5.72 -85.59 -32.73
CA LEU A 341 4.85 -84.68 -32.00
C LEU A 341 5.36 -84.51 -30.57
N ILE A 342 5.64 -83.28 -30.18
CA ILE A 342 6.12 -82.90 -28.85
C ILE A 342 5.02 -82.06 -28.21
N TYR A 343 4.53 -82.47 -27.04
CA TYR A 343 3.49 -81.74 -26.33
C TYR A 343 3.67 -81.87 -24.81
N ILE A 344 3.01 -80.99 -24.06
CA ILE A 344 2.99 -81.05 -22.60
C ILE A 344 1.82 -81.91 -22.12
N LYS A 345 2.09 -82.82 -21.18
CA LYS A 345 1.06 -83.65 -20.56
C LYS A 345 0.08 -82.78 -19.75
N ASN A 346 -1.22 -82.96 -19.99
CA ASN A 346 -2.32 -82.24 -19.33
C ASN A 346 -2.21 -80.70 -19.35
N ASN A 347 -1.50 -80.12 -20.31
CA ASN A 347 -1.26 -78.67 -20.41
C ASN A 347 -0.68 -78.03 -19.14
N SER A 348 0.01 -78.82 -18.31
CA SER A 348 0.65 -78.35 -17.08
C SER A 348 2.18 -78.43 -17.22
N PRO A 349 2.93 -77.34 -16.94
CA PRO A 349 4.38 -77.32 -17.08
C PRO A 349 5.10 -78.30 -16.12
N ASP A 350 4.39 -78.82 -15.10
CA ASP A 350 4.94 -79.69 -14.07
C ASP A 350 4.86 -81.19 -14.43
N GLU A 351 4.00 -81.58 -15.38
CA GLU A 351 3.65 -82.98 -15.64
C GLU A 351 4.51 -83.67 -16.72
N GLY A 352 5.55 -82.99 -17.20
CA GLY A 352 6.50 -83.54 -18.18
C GLY A 352 6.08 -83.33 -19.63
N ILE A 353 7.03 -83.52 -20.52
CA ILE A 353 6.93 -83.32 -21.97
C ILE A 353 6.95 -84.69 -22.63
N VAL A 354 5.97 -84.94 -23.49
CA VAL A 354 5.83 -86.21 -24.22
C VAL A 354 6.28 -86.00 -25.66
N ILE A 355 7.08 -86.94 -26.16
CA ILE A 355 7.48 -87.02 -27.57
C ILE A 355 6.88 -88.30 -28.14
N GLU A 356 5.93 -88.15 -29.06
CA GLU A 356 5.40 -89.24 -29.86
C GLU A 356 6.13 -89.33 -31.19
N ASP A 357 6.50 -90.55 -31.54
CA ASP A 357 7.26 -90.88 -32.74
C ASP A 357 6.48 -91.84 -33.64
N LYS A 358 6.17 -91.36 -34.85
CA LYS A 358 5.51 -92.07 -35.96
C LYS A 358 6.47 -92.37 -37.12
N THR A 359 7.77 -92.19 -36.94
CA THR A 359 8.76 -92.43 -38.00
C THR A 359 8.83 -93.91 -38.42
N ASN A 360 8.38 -94.83 -37.55
CA ASN A 360 8.28 -96.26 -37.81
C ASN A 360 6.87 -96.65 -38.25
N PRO A 361 6.69 -97.28 -39.43
CA PRO A 361 5.36 -97.65 -39.91
C PRO A 361 4.70 -98.79 -39.12
N GLU A 362 5.47 -99.55 -38.33
CA GLU A 362 4.97 -100.74 -37.61
C GLU A 362 4.59 -100.49 -36.15
N LYS A 363 5.18 -99.47 -35.50
CA LYS A 363 4.96 -99.16 -34.07
C LYS A 363 5.16 -97.68 -33.80
N ASN A 364 4.17 -97.05 -33.17
CA ASN A 364 4.30 -95.71 -32.61
C ASN A 364 4.96 -95.80 -31.23
N LEU A 365 5.98 -95.00 -30.99
CA LEU A 365 6.70 -94.94 -29.71
C LEU A 365 6.36 -93.63 -29.00
N SER A 366 6.17 -93.67 -27.68
CA SER A 366 5.93 -92.48 -26.87
C SER A 366 6.93 -92.42 -25.72
N HIS A 367 7.69 -91.34 -25.63
CA HIS A 367 8.68 -91.13 -24.56
C HIS A 367 8.31 -89.91 -23.73
N GLU A 368 8.32 -90.07 -22.41
CA GLU A 368 8.04 -88.99 -21.45
C GLU A 368 9.34 -88.46 -20.85
N PHE A 369 9.55 -87.16 -20.95
CA PHE A 369 10.74 -86.45 -20.51
C PHE A 369 10.40 -85.36 -19.49
N ARG A 370 11.33 -85.07 -18.60
CA ARG A 370 11.25 -83.86 -17.77
C ARG A 370 11.77 -82.67 -18.57
N SER A 371 11.39 -81.45 -18.17
CA SER A 371 11.91 -80.21 -18.79
C SER A 371 13.44 -80.10 -18.75
N SER A 372 14.09 -80.76 -17.79
CA SER A 372 15.55 -80.85 -17.65
C SER A 372 16.23 -81.87 -18.58
N ASP A 373 15.51 -82.88 -19.07
CA ASP A 373 16.06 -84.00 -19.86
C ASP A 373 16.12 -83.69 -21.37
N ILE A 374 16.36 -82.42 -21.72
CA ILE A 374 16.39 -81.95 -23.13
C ILE A 374 17.41 -82.67 -24.01
N PHE A 375 18.57 -83.02 -23.47
CA PHE A 375 19.62 -83.71 -24.24
C PHE A 375 19.21 -85.13 -24.60
N LYS A 376 18.61 -85.88 -23.65
CA LYS A 376 18.10 -87.23 -23.92
C LYS A 376 16.97 -87.20 -24.95
N ALA A 377 16.07 -86.23 -24.83
CA ALA A 377 15.02 -86.01 -25.81
C ALA A 377 15.58 -85.67 -27.19
N SER A 378 16.64 -84.85 -27.25
CA SER A 378 17.34 -84.53 -28.50
C SER A 378 17.93 -85.78 -29.14
N ASP A 379 18.64 -86.61 -28.36
CA ASP A 379 19.26 -87.84 -28.86
C ASP A 379 18.19 -88.80 -29.43
N THR A 380 17.06 -88.98 -28.74
CA THR A 380 15.96 -89.82 -29.25
C THR A 380 15.36 -89.27 -30.55
N MET A 381 15.21 -87.96 -30.69
CA MET A 381 14.71 -87.35 -31.93
C MET A 381 15.70 -87.50 -33.09
N VAL A 382 17.00 -87.35 -32.82
CA VAL A 382 18.07 -87.53 -33.80
C VAL A 382 18.06 -88.95 -34.33
N ASP A 383 18.04 -89.94 -33.44
CA ASP A 383 18.06 -91.36 -33.81
C ASP A 383 16.85 -91.72 -34.67
N SER A 384 15.66 -91.28 -34.27
CA SER A 384 14.40 -91.58 -34.97
C SER A 384 14.37 -90.99 -36.39
N LEU A 385 14.71 -89.71 -36.55
CA LEU A 385 14.72 -89.07 -37.86
C LEU A 385 15.86 -89.57 -38.76
N THR A 386 17.04 -89.85 -38.20
CA THR A 386 18.17 -90.37 -38.97
C THR A 386 17.88 -91.78 -39.49
N GLN A 387 17.28 -92.64 -38.66
CA GLN A 387 16.82 -93.97 -39.09
C GLN A 387 15.76 -93.89 -40.20
N LEU A 388 14.81 -92.95 -40.10
CA LEU A 388 13.82 -92.73 -41.15
C LEU A 388 14.46 -92.29 -42.47
N ILE A 389 15.43 -91.38 -42.43
CA ILE A 389 16.15 -90.94 -43.64
C ILE A 389 16.94 -92.11 -44.24
N ALA A 390 17.62 -92.92 -43.41
CA ALA A 390 18.37 -94.08 -43.88
C ALA A 390 17.46 -95.06 -44.64
N ARG A 391 16.31 -95.44 -44.05
CA ARG A 391 15.34 -96.32 -44.73
C ARG A 391 14.76 -95.74 -46.01
N LYS A 392 14.52 -94.42 -46.06
CA LYS A 392 14.05 -93.74 -47.27
C LYS A 392 15.12 -93.75 -48.38
N ARG A 393 16.40 -93.65 -48.02
CA ARG A 393 17.51 -93.75 -48.98
C ARG A 393 17.66 -95.18 -49.51
N ASP A 394 17.59 -96.18 -48.64
CA ASP A 394 17.68 -97.60 -49.04
C ASP A 394 16.55 -98.00 -50.00
N LYS A 395 15.35 -97.44 -49.80
CA LYS A 395 14.20 -97.61 -50.71
C LYS A 395 14.36 -96.92 -52.07
N ASN A 396 15.22 -95.91 -52.18
CA ASN A 396 15.48 -95.20 -53.44
C ASN A 396 16.69 -95.76 -54.19
N SER A 397 17.53 -96.59 -53.55
CA SER A 397 18.67 -97.28 -54.16
C SER A 397 18.33 -98.67 -54.71
N ASN A 398 17.22 -99.25 -54.27
CA ASN A 398 16.57 -100.43 -54.89
C ASN A 398 15.52 -99.97 -55.89
#